data_AF-A0A0E3PLW3-F1
#
_entry.id   AF-A0A0E3PLW3-F1
#
_cell.length_a   1.000
_cell.length_b   1.000
_cell.length_c   1.000
_cell.angle_alpha   90.00
_cell.angle_beta   90.00
_cell.angle_gamma   90.00
#
_symmetry.space_group_name_H-M   'P 1'
#
loop_
_entity.id
_entity.type
_entity.pdbx_description
1 polymer ?
#
loop_
_entity_poly.entity_id
_entity_poly.type
_entity_poly.pdbx_seq_one_letter_code
_entity_poly.pdbx_strand_id
1 'polypeptide(L)'
;MDEGIKWTNLNRTEISKAFNSRGMNISPSVVKQLLEKHGFVKRKMQKTVTMKDCKDRNEQFERIKELKEEYSESENPIISIDVKKGILRQFLQGWENLLYGDVKGL
;
A
#
# COMPACT_ATOMS: atom_id res chain seq x y z
N MET A 1 17.85 -4.92 15.25
CA MET A 1 18.25 -5.04 13.84
C MET A 1 19.63 -5.65 13.84
N ASP A 2 19.89 -6.66 13.02
CA ASP A 2 21.18 -7.35 13.01
C ASP A 2 22.16 -6.58 12.11
N GLU A 3 23.20 -6.02 12.71
CA GLU A 3 24.19 -5.13 12.06
C GLU A 3 25.08 -5.87 11.05
N GLY A 4 25.10 -7.20 11.09
CA GLY A 4 25.83 -8.03 10.12
C GLY A 4 25.12 -8.21 8.77
N ILE A 5 23.86 -7.79 8.66
CA ILE A 5 23.03 -8.05 7.47
C ILE A 5 23.27 -7.01 6.38
N LYS A 6 23.89 -7.44 5.27
CA LYS A 6 24.09 -6.61 4.08
C LYS A 6 23.00 -6.87 3.04
N TRP A 7 22.41 -5.81 2.52
CA TRP A 7 21.39 -5.87 1.46
C TRP A 7 21.77 -4.96 0.30
N THR A 8 21.33 -5.32 -0.90
CA THR A 8 21.47 -4.50 -2.10
C THR A 8 20.08 -4.23 -2.70
N ASN A 9 19.90 -3.07 -3.31
CA ASN A 9 18.68 -2.74 -4.05
C ASN A 9 18.73 -3.18 -5.53
N LEU A 10 19.85 -3.76 -5.96
CA LEU A 10 20.08 -4.12 -7.36
C LEU A 10 19.73 -5.58 -7.61
N ASN A 11 19.07 -5.84 -8.73
CA ASN A 11 18.87 -7.19 -9.22
C ASN A 11 20.20 -7.78 -9.73
N ARG A 12 20.32 -9.11 -9.72
CA ARG A 12 21.50 -9.84 -10.21
C ARG A 12 21.83 -9.51 -11.66
N THR A 13 20.80 -9.24 -12.48
CA THR A 13 20.94 -8.83 -13.87
C THR A 13 21.48 -7.40 -14.00
N GLU A 14 21.09 -6.49 -13.12
CA GLU A 14 21.59 -5.11 -13.08
C GLU A 14 23.06 -5.09 -12.62
N ILE A 15 23.39 -5.91 -11.62
CA ILE A 15 24.77 -6.07 -11.17
C ILE A 15 25.63 -6.66 -12.30
N SER A 16 25.17 -7.72 -12.96
CA SER A 16 25.84 -8.30 -14.12
C SER A 16 26.06 -7.27 -15.24
N LYS A 17 25.04 -6.47 -15.58
CA LYS A 17 25.17 -5.36 -16.54
C LYS A 17 26.19 -4.31 -16.09
N ALA A 18 26.24 -3.97 -14.81
CA ALA A 18 27.22 -3.03 -14.25
C ALA A 18 28.66 -3.56 -14.27
N PHE A 19 28.84 -4.89 -14.18
CA PHE A 19 30.14 -5.52 -14.42
C PHE A 19 30.50 -5.51 -15.91
N ASN A 20 29.53 -5.79 -16.79
CA ASN A 20 29.73 -5.76 -18.23
C ASN A 20 30.13 -4.36 -18.73
N SER A 21 29.53 -3.30 -18.19
CA SER A 21 29.91 -1.91 -18.54
C SER A 21 31.32 -1.54 -18.10
N ARG A 22 31.91 -2.29 -17.15
CA ARG A 22 33.30 -2.16 -16.71
C ARG A 22 34.24 -3.13 -17.42
N GLY A 23 33.77 -3.83 -18.47
CA GLY A 23 34.57 -4.76 -19.27
C GLY A 23 34.67 -6.18 -18.69
N MET A 24 33.96 -6.48 -17.60
CA MET A 24 33.94 -7.82 -17.00
C MET A 24 32.64 -8.54 -17.35
N ASN A 25 32.71 -9.56 -18.22
CA ASN A 25 31.53 -10.36 -18.55
C ASN A 25 31.23 -11.36 -17.43
N ILE A 26 30.33 -10.98 -16.52
CA ILE A 26 29.95 -11.82 -15.37
C ILE A 26 28.50 -12.24 -15.53
N SER A 27 28.25 -13.55 -15.47
CA SER A 27 26.90 -14.08 -15.51
C SER A 27 26.12 -13.81 -14.21
N PRO A 28 24.78 -13.69 -14.27
CA PRO A 28 23.96 -13.52 -13.06
C PRO A 28 24.10 -14.65 -12.02
N SER A 29 24.54 -15.85 -12.43
CA SER A 29 24.82 -16.97 -11.52
C SER A 29 26.09 -16.76 -10.70
N VAL A 30 27.16 -16.22 -11.31
CA VAL A 30 28.39 -15.84 -10.60
C VAL A 30 28.12 -14.68 -9.64
N VAL A 31 27.31 -13.70 -10.04
CA VAL A 31 26.86 -12.63 -9.13
C VAL A 31 26.15 -13.19 -7.91
N LYS A 32 25.29 -14.21 -8.07
CA LYS A 32 24.63 -14.88 -6.94
C LYS A 32 25.65 -15.48 -5.97
N GLN A 33 26.65 -16.21 -6.48
CA GLN A 33 27.70 -16.82 -5.67
C GLN A 33 28.53 -15.77 -4.92
N LEU A 34 28.86 -14.64 -5.56
CA LEU A 34 29.57 -13.53 -4.93
C LEU A 34 28.76 -12.90 -3.81
N LEU A 35 27.47 -12.64 -4.04
CA LEU A 35 26.58 -12.10 -3.02
C LEU A 35 26.47 -13.02 -1.81
N GLU A 36 26.35 -14.34 -2.03
CA GLU A 36 26.32 -15.34 -0.95
C GLU A 36 27.65 -15.38 -0.17
N LYS A 37 28.80 -15.36 -0.86
CA LYS A 37 30.13 -15.34 -0.23
C LYS A 37 30.37 -14.10 0.64
N HIS A 38 29.82 -12.95 0.25
CA HIS A 38 29.96 -11.69 0.97
C HIS A 38 28.86 -11.45 2.02
N GLY A 39 27.99 -12.43 2.27
CA GLY A 39 26.96 -12.35 3.31
C GLY A 39 25.75 -11.49 2.95
N PHE A 40 25.48 -11.28 1.66
CA PHE A 40 24.29 -10.57 1.23
C PHE A 40 23.07 -11.49 1.28
N VAL A 41 22.00 -11.02 1.93
CA VAL A 41 20.73 -11.75 2.03
C VAL A 41 19.64 -11.08 1.20
N LYS A 42 18.70 -11.89 0.73
CA LYS A 42 17.51 -11.41 0.04
C LYS A 42 16.59 -10.72 1.04
N ARG A 43 16.24 -9.48 0.77
CA ARG A 43 15.20 -8.78 1.52
C ARG A 43 13.83 -9.32 1.11
N LYS A 44 13.10 -9.92 2.05
CA LYS A 44 11.65 -10.14 1.91
C LYS A 44 10.94 -8.91 2.48
N MET A 45 10.07 -8.29 1.70
CA MET A 45 9.26 -7.18 2.22
C MET A 45 8.27 -7.74 3.24
N GLN A 46 8.57 -7.59 4.53
CA GLN A 46 7.60 -7.84 5.59
C GLN A 46 6.77 -6.57 5.75
N LYS A 47 5.54 -6.60 5.25
CA LYS A 47 4.51 -5.61 5.59
C LYS A 47 3.87 -6.00 6.92
N THR A 48 4.68 -6.24 7.95
CA THR A 48 4.17 -6.34 9.30
C THR A 48 4.12 -4.92 9.83
N VAL A 49 3.04 -4.21 9.50
CA VAL A 49 2.71 -3.00 10.25
C VAL A 49 2.37 -3.51 11.64
N THR A 50 3.29 -3.35 12.60
CA THR A 50 2.96 -3.56 14.00
C THR A 50 1.72 -2.72 14.27
N MET A 51 0.58 -3.39 14.47
CA MET A 51 -0.66 -2.72 14.86
C MET A 51 -0.32 -1.98 16.14
N LYS A 52 -0.18 -0.65 16.05
CA LYS A 52 0.00 0.20 17.22
C LYS A 52 -1.20 -0.11 18.12
N ASP A 53 -0.96 -0.39 19.39
CA ASP A 53 -2.03 -0.68 20.33
C ASP A 53 -2.92 0.57 20.43
N CYS A 54 -4.05 0.53 19.74
CA CYS A 54 -4.98 1.65 19.64
C CYS A 54 -6.08 1.37 20.66
N LYS A 55 -6.06 2.11 21.77
CA LYS A 55 -6.98 1.93 22.91
C LYS A 55 -8.44 1.89 22.47
N ASP A 56 -8.78 2.67 21.44
CA ASP A 56 -10.16 2.85 20.98
C ASP A 56 -10.51 1.96 19.78
N ARG A 57 -9.72 0.92 19.51
CA ARG A 57 -9.97 -0.01 18.40
C ARG A 57 -11.35 -0.67 18.53
N ASN A 58 -11.72 -1.08 19.74
CA ASN A 58 -12.98 -1.78 19.96
C ASN A 58 -14.19 -0.86 19.80
N GLU A 59 -14.07 0.42 20.21
CA GLU A 59 -15.16 1.39 20.13
C GLU A 59 -15.61 1.64 18.69
N GLN A 60 -14.69 1.65 17.71
CA GLN A 60 -15.07 1.71 16.30
C GLN A 60 -15.88 0.48 15.85
N PHE A 61 -15.52 -0.71 16.31
CA PHE A 61 -16.23 -1.93 15.94
C PHE A 61 -17.61 -2.00 16.58
N GLU A 62 -17.75 -1.61 17.84
CA GLU A 62 -19.05 -1.54 18.52
C GLU A 62 -19.96 -0.50 17.84
N ARG A 63 -19.44 0.70 17.52
CA ARG A 63 -20.24 1.72 16.83
C ARG A 63 -20.67 1.30 15.43
N ILE A 64 -19.81 0.59 14.68
CA ILE A 64 -20.20 0.03 13.37
C ILE A 64 -21.29 -1.03 13.53
N LYS A 65 -21.26 -1.80 14.62
CA LYS A 65 -22.26 -2.83 14.91
C LYS A 65 -23.62 -2.21 15.25
N GLU A 66 -23.65 -1.23 16.15
CA GLU A 66 -24.86 -0.48 16.51
C GLU A 66 -25.52 0.14 15.26
N LEU A 67 -24.74 0.84 14.44
CA LEU A 67 -25.26 1.46 13.21
C LEU A 67 -25.81 0.41 12.24
N LYS A 68 -25.14 -0.75 12.11
CA LYS A 68 -25.64 -1.83 11.24
C LYS A 68 -26.97 -2.40 11.72
N GLU A 69 -27.16 -2.55 13.03
CA GLU A 69 -28.43 -3.00 13.61
C GLU A 69 -29.53 -1.98 13.32
N GLU A 70 -29.29 -0.69 13.61
CA GLU A 70 -30.23 0.40 13.34
C GLU A 70 -30.65 0.48 11.86
N TYR A 71 -29.69 0.44 10.93
CA TYR A 71 -29.99 0.52 9.50
C TYR A 71 -30.58 -0.78 8.94
N SER A 72 -30.31 -1.93 9.55
CA SER A 72 -30.94 -3.21 9.14
C SER A 72 -32.40 -3.30 9.57
N GLU A 73 -32.81 -2.59 10.61
CA GLU A 73 -34.21 -2.45 11.03
C GLU A 73 -34.97 -1.40 10.20
N SER A 74 -34.24 -0.50 9.53
CA SER A 74 -34.83 0.44 8.59
C SER A 74 -35.15 -0.22 7.24
N GLU A 75 -36.26 0.15 6.61
CA GLU A 75 -36.61 -0.29 5.24
C GLU A 75 -35.71 0.34 4.16
N ASN A 76 -34.73 1.16 4.55
CA ASN A 76 -33.85 1.86 3.62
C ASN A 76 -32.77 0.92 3.06
N PRO A 77 -32.45 1.02 1.75
CA PRO A 77 -31.41 0.20 1.16
C PRO A 77 -30.03 0.56 1.75
N ILE A 78 -29.35 -0.43 2.31
CA ILE A 78 -27.98 -0.28 2.81
C ILE A 78 -27.02 -0.37 1.63
N ILE A 79 -26.34 0.73 1.32
CA ILE A 79 -25.36 0.80 0.22
C ILE A 79 -23.97 0.97 0.82
N SER A 80 -23.13 -0.05 0.66
CA SER A 80 -21.70 0.04 0.98
C SER A 80 -20.96 0.67 -0.20
N ILE A 81 -20.40 1.87 0.02
CA ILE A 81 -19.64 2.58 -1.01
C ILE A 81 -18.18 2.68 -0.54
N ASP A 82 -17.33 1.80 -1.08
CA ASP A 82 -15.88 1.92 -0.88
C ASP A 82 -15.29 2.80 -1.99
N VAL A 83 -14.83 3.99 -1.62
CA VAL A 83 -14.24 4.93 -2.58
C VAL A 83 -12.86 5.35 -2.14
N LYS A 84 -11.89 5.19 -3.03
CA LYS A 84 -10.54 5.72 -2.85
C LYS A 84 -10.62 7.24 -2.71
N LYS A 85 -9.94 7.80 -1.72
CA LYS A 85 -10.01 9.23 -1.29
C LYS A 85 -9.96 10.26 -2.42
N GLY A 86 -9.19 10.00 -3.49
CA GLY A 86 -9.12 10.89 -4.67
C GLY A 86 -10.34 10.81 -5.60
N ILE A 87 -10.97 9.63 -5.71
CA ILE A 87 -12.20 9.40 -6.48
C ILE A 87 -13.40 9.97 -5.73
N LEU A 88 -13.42 9.86 -4.40
CA LEU A 88 -14.50 10.41 -3.56
C LEU A 88 -14.61 11.93 -3.71
N ARG A 89 -13.47 12.65 -3.75
CA ARG A 89 -13.47 14.10 -3.98
C ARG A 89 -14.05 14.49 -5.34
N GLN A 90 -13.71 13.76 -6.40
CA GLN A 90 -14.24 14.01 -7.74
C GLN A 90 -15.74 13.71 -7.82
N PHE A 91 -16.18 12.61 -7.19
CA PHE A 91 -17.59 12.23 -7.13
C PHE A 91 -18.43 13.27 -6.38
N LEU A 92 -17.98 13.72 -5.21
CA LEU A 92 -18.65 14.77 -4.42
C LEU A 92 -18.73 16.10 -5.16
N GLN A 93 -17.64 16.52 -5.84
CA GLN A 93 -17.64 17.73 -6.67
C GLN A 93 -18.63 17.60 -7.85
N GLY A 94 -18.73 16.40 -8.45
CA GLY A 94 -19.70 16.11 -9.49
C GLY A 94 -21.15 16.22 -8.99
N TRP A 95 -21.43 15.68 -7.80
CA TRP A 95 -22.77 15.73 -7.19
C TRP A 95 -23.16 17.13 -6.74
N GLU A 96 -22.24 17.91 -6.18
CA GLU A 96 -22.49 19.30 -5.78
C GLU A 96 -22.85 20.18 -6.98
N ASN A 97 -22.17 19.98 -8.12
CA ASN A 97 -22.52 20.65 -9.38
C ASN A 97 -23.87 20.22 -9.95
N LEU A 98 -24.30 18.97 -9.70
CA LEU A 98 -25.58 18.42 -10.18
C LEU A 98 -26.77 18.89 -9.33
N LEU A 99 -26.54 19.14 -8.04
CA LEU A 99 -27.56 19.63 -7.10
C LEU A 99 -27.66 21.16 -7.05
N TYR A 100 -26.58 21.89 -7.34
CA TYR A 100 -26.52 23.36 -7.20
C TYR A 100 -26.10 24.11 -8.49
N GLY A 101 -26.04 23.40 -9.63
CA GLY A 101 -25.51 23.92 -10.90
C GLY A 101 -26.22 25.13 -11.49
N ASP A 102 -27.49 25.38 -11.12
CA ASP A 102 -28.28 26.51 -11.62
C ASP A 102 -28.23 27.76 -10.72
N VAL A 103 -27.57 27.73 -9.55
CA VAL A 103 -27.62 28.85 -8.58
C VAL A 103 -26.42 29.81 -8.71
N LYS A 104 -25.44 29.52 -9.58
CA LYS A 104 -24.27 30.40 -9.82
C LYS A 104 -24.30 31.14 -11.17
N GLY A 105 -25.51 31.41 -11.69
CA GLY A 105 -25.75 32.12 -12.94
C GLY A 105 -26.53 33.43 -12.82
N LEU A 106 -26.44 34.13 -11.67
CA LEU A 106 -27.01 35.46 -11.45
C LEU A 106 -25.96 36.41 -10.87
#